data_AF-A0A367HXS1-F1
#
_entry.id   AF-A0A367HXS1-F1
#
_cell.length_a   1.000
_cell.length_b   1.000
_cell.length_c   1.000
_cell.angle_alpha   90.00
_cell.angle_beta   90.00
_cell.angle_gamma   90.00
#
_symmetry.space_group_name_H-M   'P 1'
#
loop_
_entity.id
_entity.type
_entity.pdbx_description
1 polymer ?
#
loop_
_entity_poly.entity_id
_entity_poly.type
_entity_poly.pdbx_seq_one_letter_code
_entity_poly.pdbx_strand_id
1 'polypeptide(L)'
;MPRPRAERAATADRRAKLVEYRRRKVPYSQIYEELGYANANAASKDFYRTLEENIAGLRIGVEVYREEQLAELEHLAEEAHVVMRARHYVITPGGRLVEDPETGQPLLDPGPKLAAMDRLVKIGDRVAKLRGLDAATRIEGVFTVDALDHALIEAREQLAAIEAQDSEDGGAESPPG
;
A
#
# COMPACT_ATOMS: atom_id res chain seq x y z
N MET A 1 15.42 -27.94 6.27
CA MET A 1 15.49 -28.74 5.02
C MET A 1 14.31 -28.35 4.13
N PRO A 2 14.52 -27.86 2.89
CA PRO A 2 13.40 -27.56 1.98
C PRO A 2 12.67 -28.84 1.58
N ARG A 3 11.32 -28.81 1.52
CA ARG A 3 10.53 -29.99 1.16
C ARG A 3 10.82 -30.47 -0.28
N PRO A 4 10.77 -31.80 -0.54
CA PRO A 4 10.87 -32.37 -1.88
C PRO A 4 9.91 -31.70 -2.89
N ARG A 5 10.31 -31.63 -4.16
CA ARG A 5 9.53 -30.96 -5.24
C ARG A 5 8.13 -31.56 -5.40
N ALA A 6 7.99 -32.87 -5.25
CA ALA A 6 6.72 -33.59 -5.34
C ALA A 6 5.73 -33.19 -4.22
N GLU A 7 6.21 -33.04 -2.99
CA GLU A 7 5.38 -32.61 -1.85
C GLU A 7 4.90 -31.16 -1.98
N ARG A 8 5.73 -30.30 -2.57
CA ARG A 8 5.37 -28.92 -2.89
C ARG A 8 4.27 -28.84 -3.95
N ALA A 9 4.37 -29.65 -5.01
CA ALA A 9 3.34 -29.73 -6.05
C ALA A 9 2.01 -30.23 -5.48
N ALA A 10 2.01 -31.32 -4.70
CA ALA A 10 0.80 -31.83 -4.06
C ALA A 10 0.15 -30.82 -3.10
N THR A 11 0.97 -30.03 -2.39
CA THR A 11 0.48 -28.95 -1.52
C THR A 11 -0.17 -27.83 -2.34
N ALA A 12 0.44 -27.44 -3.46
CA ALA A 12 -0.10 -26.41 -4.36
C ALA A 12 -1.42 -26.84 -4.99
N ASP A 13 -1.52 -28.08 -5.47
CA ASP A 13 -2.74 -28.63 -6.06
C ASP A 13 -3.90 -28.67 -5.06
N ARG A 14 -3.63 -29.10 -3.82
CA ARG A 14 -4.62 -29.10 -2.73
C ARG A 14 -5.13 -27.69 -2.45
N ARG A 15 -4.23 -26.71 -2.36
CA ARG A 15 -4.57 -25.30 -2.12
C ARG A 15 -5.37 -24.70 -3.27
N ALA A 16 -5.04 -25.02 -4.52
CA ALA A 16 -5.79 -24.58 -5.69
C ALA A 16 -7.24 -25.07 -5.66
N LYS A 17 -7.45 -26.37 -5.37
CA LYS A 17 -8.79 -26.95 -5.20
C LYS A 17 -9.54 -26.34 -4.02
N LEU A 18 -8.86 -26.11 -2.90
CA LEU A 18 -9.46 -25.44 -1.73
C LEU A 18 -9.97 -24.04 -2.10
N VAL A 19 -9.19 -23.24 -2.83
CA VAL A 19 -9.61 -21.91 -3.30
C VAL A 19 -10.82 -22.01 -4.23
N GLU A 20 -10.85 -22.97 -5.15
CA GLU A 20 -11.98 -23.20 -6.05
C GLU A 20 -13.28 -23.53 -5.29
N TYR A 21 -13.23 -24.46 -4.34
CA TYR A 21 -14.39 -24.81 -3.52
C TYR A 21 -14.91 -23.61 -2.71
N ARG A 22 -14.00 -22.78 -2.18
CA ARG A 22 -14.37 -21.56 -1.45
C ARG A 22 -14.96 -20.47 -2.34
N ARG A 23 -14.52 -20.35 -3.59
CA ARG A 23 -15.18 -19.49 -4.60
C ARG A 23 -16.63 -19.91 -4.85
N ARG A 24 -16.92 -21.21 -4.82
CA ARG A 24 -18.27 -21.77 -4.90
C ARG A 24 -19.05 -21.75 -3.58
N LYS A 25 -18.48 -21.15 -2.52
CA LYS A 25 -19.06 -21.04 -1.17
C LYS A 25 -19.33 -22.38 -0.48
N VAL A 26 -18.68 -23.47 -0.90
CA VAL A 26 -18.84 -24.79 -0.25
C VAL A 26 -18.21 -24.76 1.15
N PRO A 27 -18.93 -25.11 2.23
CA PRO A 27 -18.45 -24.97 3.60
C PRO A 27 -17.27 -25.92 3.90
N TYR A 28 -16.34 -25.48 4.76
CA TYR A 28 -15.12 -26.25 5.07
C TYR A 28 -15.41 -27.64 5.63
N SER A 29 -16.49 -27.79 6.40
CA SER A 29 -16.94 -29.08 6.95
C SER A 29 -17.27 -30.13 5.88
N GLN A 30 -17.60 -29.71 4.65
CA GLN A 30 -17.95 -30.63 3.56
C GLN A 30 -16.76 -31.01 2.66
N ILE A 31 -15.65 -30.29 2.73
CA ILE A 31 -14.53 -30.43 1.79
C ILE A 31 -13.20 -30.82 2.46
N TYR A 32 -13.09 -30.73 3.79
CA TYR A 32 -11.79 -30.88 4.46
C TYR A 32 -11.23 -32.30 4.32
N GLU A 33 -12.05 -33.34 4.45
CA GLU A 33 -11.62 -34.74 4.31
C GLU A 33 -11.24 -35.06 2.86
N GLU A 34 -12.07 -34.63 1.90
CA GLU A 34 -11.84 -34.82 0.47
C GLU A 34 -10.51 -34.19 0.02
N LEU A 35 -10.18 -33.02 0.57
CA LEU A 35 -8.94 -32.32 0.27
C LEU A 35 -7.75 -32.82 1.10
N GLY A 36 -7.95 -33.76 2.02
CA GLY A 36 -6.88 -34.33 2.85
C GLY A 36 -6.41 -33.44 4.00
N TYR A 37 -7.28 -32.59 4.54
CA TYR A 37 -7.04 -31.85 5.79
C TYR A 37 -7.51 -32.67 6.99
N ALA A 38 -6.86 -32.48 8.14
CA ALA A 38 -7.23 -33.17 9.37
C ALA A 38 -8.58 -32.70 9.96
N ASN A 39 -8.96 -31.44 9.72
CA ASN A 39 -10.23 -30.87 10.16
C ASN A 39 -10.55 -29.58 9.38
N ALA A 40 -11.78 -29.08 9.53
CA ALA A 40 -12.23 -27.84 8.90
C ALA A 40 -11.40 -26.61 9.29
N ASN A 41 -10.86 -26.56 10.52
CA ASN A 41 -10.02 -25.44 10.97
C ASN A 41 -8.66 -25.41 10.26
N ALA A 42 -8.06 -26.58 10.02
CA ALA A 42 -6.83 -26.72 9.25
C ALA A 42 -7.02 -26.26 7.80
N ALA A 43 -8.15 -26.60 7.18
CA ALA A 43 -8.51 -26.11 5.84
C ALA A 43 -8.72 -24.59 5.83
N SER A 44 -9.42 -24.04 6.83
CA SER A 44 -9.64 -22.59 6.96
C SER A 44 -8.31 -21.83 7.09
N LYS A 45 -7.42 -22.27 7.98
CA LYS A 45 -6.08 -21.67 8.16
C LYS A 45 -5.23 -21.73 6.89
N ASP A 46 -5.23 -22.87 6.17
CA ASP A 46 -4.47 -22.98 4.93
C ASP A 46 -5.08 -22.14 3.81
N PHE A 47 -6.40 -21.97 3.78
CA PHE A 47 -7.07 -21.04 2.86
C PHE A 47 -6.63 -19.59 3.09
N TYR A 48 -6.69 -19.09 4.33
CA TYR A 48 -6.27 -17.72 4.65
C TYR A 48 -4.79 -17.49 4.35
N ARG A 49 -3.92 -18.44 4.72
CA ARG A 49 -2.50 -18.39 4.37
C ARG A 49 -2.27 -18.37 2.86
N THR A 50 -2.99 -19.19 2.10
CA THR A 50 -2.91 -19.21 0.63
C THR A 50 -3.39 -17.88 0.04
N LEU A 51 -4.43 -17.28 0.62
CA LEU A 51 -4.93 -15.97 0.21
C LEU A 51 -3.90 -14.88 0.49
N GLU A 52 -3.28 -14.87 1.66
CA GLU A 52 -2.19 -13.95 2.03
C GLU A 52 -0.97 -14.12 1.12
N GLU A 53 -0.53 -15.36 0.86
CA GLU A 53 0.55 -15.67 -0.07
C GLU A 53 0.22 -15.18 -1.50
N ASN A 54 -1.01 -15.40 -1.97
CA ASN A 54 -1.48 -14.91 -3.27
C ASN A 54 -1.54 -13.38 -3.31
N ILE A 55 -2.02 -12.73 -2.24
CA ILE A 55 -2.03 -11.27 -2.10
C ILE A 55 -0.59 -10.72 -2.10
N ALA A 56 0.33 -11.38 -1.41
CA ALA A 56 1.76 -11.02 -1.40
C ALA A 56 2.42 -11.23 -2.77
N GLY A 57 2.06 -12.29 -3.51
CA GLY A 57 2.49 -12.50 -4.89
C GLY A 57 1.91 -11.45 -5.85
N LEU A 58 0.65 -11.04 -5.63
CA LEU A 58 0.00 -9.97 -6.38
C LEU A 58 0.56 -8.58 -6.04
N ARG A 59 1.06 -8.36 -4.81
CA ARG A 59 1.72 -7.10 -4.41
C ARG A 59 2.91 -6.76 -5.31
N ILE A 60 3.70 -7.74 -5.73
CA ILE A 60 4.81 -7.50 -6.67
C ILE A 60 4.28 -6.99 -8.03
N GLY A 61 3.18 -7.56 -8.54
CA GLY A 61 2.55 -7.08 -9.78
C GLY A 61 1.94 -5.69 -9.65
N VAL A 62 1.38 -5.37 -8.48
CA VAL A 62 0.79 -4.04 -8.19
C VAL A 62 1.86 -2.97 -8.05
N GLU A 63 3.00 -3.27 -7.40
CA GLU A 63 4.11 -2.33 -7.29
C GLU A 63 4.78 -2.08 -8.64
N VAL A 64 5.05 -3.14 -9.43
CA VAL A 64 5.60 -2.98 -10.79
C VAL A 64 4.67 -2.14 -11.67
N TYR A 65 3.36 -2.44 -11.66
CA TYR A 65 2.39 -1.65 -12.41
C TYR A 65 2.30 -0.20 -11.92
N ARG A 66 2.41 0.04 -10.61
CA ARG A 66 2.45 1.40 -10.05
C ARG A 66 3.66 2.18 -10.57
N GLU A 67 4.84 1.56 -10.58
CA GLU A 67 6.07 2.18 -11.10
C GLU A 67 5.98 2.46 -12.60
N GLU A 68 5.46 1.53 -13.40
CA GLU A 68 5.22 1.75 -14.84
C GLU A 68 4.30 2.97 -15.07
N GLN A 69 3.22 3.08 -14.29
CA GLN A 69 2.29 4.21 -14.38
C GLN A 69 2.91 5.52 -13.90
N LEU A 70 3.79 5.49 -12.90
CA LEU A 70 4.53 6.67 -12.47
C LEU A 70 5.50 7.16 -13.56
N ALA A 71 6.19 6.24 -14.24
CA ALA A 71 7.08 6.57 -15.35
C ALA A 71 6.32 7.18 -16.54
N GLU A 72 5.13 6.68 -16.87
CA GLU A 72 4.27 7.27 -17.90
C GLU A 72 3.83 8.69 -17.54
N LEU A 73 3.44 8.92 -16.28
CA LEU A 73 3.06 10.24 -15.79
C LEU A 73 4.23 11.24 -15.78
N GLU A 74 5.44 10.78 -15.48
CA GLU A 74 6.66 11.59 -15.57
C GLU A 74 6.95 12.03 -17.00
N HIS A 75 6.85 11.10 -17.96
CA HIS A 75 7.00 11.44 -19.38
C HIS A 75 5.97 12.49 -19.84
N LEU A 76 4.70 12.34 -19.45
CA LEU A 76 3.66 13.33 -19.76
C LEU A 76 3.93 14.69 -19.11
N ALA A 77 4.49 14.71 -17.89
CA ALA A 77 4.88 15.95 -17.23
C ALA A 77 6.03 16.63 -17.97
N GLU A 78 7.01 15.86 -18.47
CA GLU A 78 8.12 16.39 -19.25
C GLU A 78 7.63 17.06 -20.55
N GLU A 79 6.71 16.43 -21.28
CA GLU A 79 6.08 17.01 -22.47
C GLU A 79 5.30 18.30 -22.15
N ALA A 80 4.54 18.31 -21.05
CA ALA A 80 3.86 19.53 -20.60
C ALA A 80 4.88 20.65 -20.23
N HIS A 81 6.02 20.28 -19.65
CA HIS A 81 7.10 21.23 -19.37
C HIS A 81 7.77 21.77 -20.64
N VAL A 82 7.86 21.00 -21.73
CA VAL A 82 8.30 21.50 -23.04
C VAL A 82 7.37 22.64 -23.50
N VAL A 83 6.05 22.44 -23.42
CA VAL A 83 5.06 23.50 -23.72
C VAL A 83 5.26 24.71 -22.83
N MET A 84 5.44 24.54 -21.52
CA MET A 84 5.67 25.65 -20.58
C MET A 84 6.89 26.51 -20.94
N ARG A 85 7.98 25.88 -21.40
CA ARG A 85 9.23 26.55 -21.76
C ARG A 85 9.18 27.23 -23.13
N ALA A 86 8.33 26.74 -24.03
CA ALA A 86 8.18 27.31 -25.35
C ALA A 86 7.60 28.74 -25.32
N ARG A 87 7.91 29.51 -26.37
CA ARG A 87 7.25 30.78 -26.66
C ARG A 87 6.06 30.48 -27.57
N HIS A 88 4.88 30.91 -27.14
CA HIS A 88 3.64 30.74 -27.88
C HIS A 88 3.15 32.11 -28.33
N TYR A 89 2.64 32.16 -29.56
CA TYR A 89 2.11 33.37 -30.15
C TYR A 89 0.65 33.19 -30.47
N VAL A 90 -0.10 34.29 -30.46
CA VAL A 90 -1.50 34.28 -30.87
C VAL A 90 -1.54 34.12 -32.39
N ILE A 91 -2.31 33.14 -32.85
CA ILE A 91 -2.49 32.85 -34.27
C ILE A 91 -3.97 33.04 -34.59
N THR A 92 -4.26 33.74 -35.68
CA THR A 92 -5.62 33.81 -36.23
C THR A 92 -6.08 32.43 -36.72
N PRO A 93 -7.41 32.19 -36.86
CA PRO A 93 -7.91 30.95 -37.44
C PRO A 93 -7.35 30.62 -38.84
N GLY A 94 -6.90 31.64 -39.59
CA GLY A 94 -6.25 31.49 -40.89
C GLY A 94 -4.73 31.26 -40.84
N GLY A 95 -4.15 31.02 -39.67
CA GLY A 95 -2.73 30.69 -39.50
C GLY A 95 -1.78 31.89 -39.50
N ARG A 96 -2.29 33.14 -39.51
CA ARG A 96 -1.43 34.34 -39.46
C ARG A 96 -1.13 34.74 -38.03
N LEU A 97 0.12 35.14 -37.79
CA LEU A 97 0.59 35.70 -36.53
C LEU A 97 -0.15 37.01 -36.25
N VAL A 98 -0.62 37.18 -35.01
CA VAL A 98 -1.20 38.44 -34.55
C VAL A 98 -0.07 39.30 -33.99
N GLU A 99 -0.01 40.55 -34.44
CA GLU A 99 0.92 41.56 -33.94
C GLU A 99 0.19 42.56 -33.05
N ASP A 100 0.91 43.10 -32.06
CA ASP A 100 0.46 44.19 -31.22
C ASP A 100 0.37 45.50 -32.05
N PRO A 101 -0.80 46.16 -32.09
CA PRO A 101 -1.00 47.36 -32.91
C PRO A 101 -0.16 48.56 -32.47
N GLU A 102 0.32 48.61 -31.23
CA GLU A 102 1.12 49.73 -30.71
C GLU A 102 2.63 49.50 -30.92
N THR A 103 3.09 48.26 -30.78
CA THR A 103 4.52 47.93 -30.80
C THR A 103 4.97 47.24 -32.09
N GLY A 104 4.05 46.72 -32.90
CA GLY A 104 4.33 45.93 -34.10
C GLY A 104 4.97 44.57 -33.82
N GLN A 105 5.04 44.14 -32.55
CA GLN A 105 5.65 42.87 -32.17
C GLN A 105 4.63 41.73 -32.14
N PRO A 106 5.04 40.47 -32.38
CA PRO A 106 4.16 39.32 -32.22
C PRO A 106 3.54 39.22 -30.83
N LEU A 107 2.21 39.12 -30.76
CA LEU A 107 1.47 38.98 -29.51
C LEU A 107 1.68 37.57 -28.93
N LEU A 108 2.05 37.50 -27.66
CA LEU A 108 2.25 36.23 -26.95
C LEU A 108 0.92 35.63 -26.52
N ASP A 109 0.79 34.31 -26.66
CA ASP A 109 -0.39 33.56 -26.20
C ASP A 109 -0.07 32.84 -24.88
N PRO A 110 -0.67 33.23 -23.74
CA PRO A 110 -0.53 32.48 -22.50
C PRO A 110 -1.35 31.18 -22.47
N GLY A 111 -2.31 31.00 -23.38
CA GLY A 111 -3.27 29.89 -23.40
C GLY A 111 -2.62 28.51 -23.37
N PRO A 112 -1.68 28.18 -24.26
CA PRO A 112 -0.98 26.90 -24.24
C PRO A 112 -0.25 26.62 -22.92
N LYS A 113 0.31 27.66 -22.27
CA LYS A 113 0.96 27.52 -20.96
C LYS A 113 -0.04 27.24 -19.85
N LEU A 114 -1.16 27.97 -19.81
CA LEU A 114 -2.23 27.73 -18.84
C LEU A 114 -2.80 26.32 -18.99
N ALA A 115 -3.01 25.86 -20.23
CA ALA A 115 -3.44 24.49 -20.48
C ALA A 115 -2.41 23.46 -19.99
N ALA A 116 -1.11 23.71 -20.18
CA ALA A 116 -0.05 22.84 -19.66
C ALA A 116 -0.02 22.82 -18.12
N MET A 117 -0.20 23.96 -17.46
CA MET A 117 -0.31 24.05 -15.99
C MET A 117 -1.46 23.19 -15.47
N ASP A 118 -2.64 23.28 -16.09
CA ASP A 118 -3.80 22.46 -15.72
C ASP A 118 -3.54 20.96 -15.86
N ARG A 119 -2.77 20.56 -16.89
CA ARG A 119 -2.35 19.15 -17.05
C ARG A 119 -1.37 18.73 -15.97
N LEU A 120 -0.38 19.58 -15.65
CA LEU A 120 0.60 19.29 -14.60
C LEU A 120 -0.06 19.13 -13.23
N VAL A 121 -1.06 19.95 -12.89
CA VAL A 121 -1.84 19.79 -11.64
C VAL A 121 -2.54 18.42 -11.61
N LYS A 122 -3.21 18.03 -12.69
CA LYS A 122 -3.90 16.73 -12.78
C LYS A 122 -2.93 15.54 -12.72
N ILE A 123 -1.76 15.67 -13.32
CA ILE A 123 -0.69 14.68 -13.23
C ILE A 123 -0.20 14.58 -11.78
N GLY A 124 0.06 15.71 -11.13
CA GLY A 124 0.46 15.79 -9.72
C GLY A 124 -0.54 15.09 -8.78
N ASP A 125 -1.83 15.34 -8.95
CA ASP A 125 -2.89 14.67 -8.19
C ASP A 125 -2.86 13.15 -8.38
N ARG A 126 -2.57 12.67 -9.60
CA ARG A 126 -2.49 11.24 -9.87
C ARG A 126 -1.24 10.62 -9.23
N VAL A 127 -0.11 11.32 -9.30
CA VAL A 127 1.15 10.92 -8.65
C VAL A 127 0.97 10.85 -7.13
N ALA A 128 0.33 11.85 -6.52
CA ALA A 128 0.06 11.87 -5.08
C ALA A 128 -0.77 10.65 -4.63
N LYS A 129 -1.81 10.30 -5.40
CA LYS A 129 -2.62 9.10 -5.15
C LYS A 129 -1.84 7.80 -5.31
N LEU A 130 -1.02 7.67 -6.35
CA LEU A 130 -0.21 6.46 -6.57
C LEU A 130 0.87 6.30 -5.50
N ARG A 131 1.45 7.41 -5.02
CA ARG A 131 2.43 7.42 -3.93
C ARG A 131 1.80 7.34 -2.52
N GLY A 132 0.48 7.42 -2.43
CA GLY A 132 -0.23 7.41 -1.15
C GLY A 132 -0.06 8.69 -0.31
N LEU A 133 0.36 9.80 -0.91
CA LEU A 133 0.53 11.09 -0.22
C LEU A 133 -0.80 11.66 0.27
N ASP A 134 -1.90 11.30 -0.40
CA ASP A 134 -3.26 11.72 -0.04
C ASP A 134 -3.97 10.73 0.89
N ALA A 135 -3.32 9.62 1.26
CA ALA A 135 -3.93 8.67 2.17
C ALA A 135 -4.04 9.31 3.55
N ALA A 136 -5.28 9.45 4.04
CA ALA A 136 -5.49 9.80 5.45
C ALA A 136 -4.72 8.78 6.30
N THR A 137 -3.84 9.25 7.18
CA THR A 137 -3.28 8.44 8.27
C THR A 137 -4.42 8.08 9.20
N ARG A 138 -5.22 7.09 8.81
CA ARG A 138 -6.17 6.45 9.70
C ARG A 138 -5.31 5.73 10.73
N ILE A 139 -5.18 6.34 11.92
CA ILE A 139 -4.74 5.64 13.11
C ILE A 139 -5.82 4.59 13.35
N GLU A 140 -5.61 3.39 12.83
CA GLU A 140 -6.45 2.24 13.16
C GLU A 140 -6.09 1.81 14.58
N GLY A 141 -6.85 2.40 15.50
CA GLY A 141 -6.82 2.13 16.92
C GLY A 141 -8.03 2.81 17.50
N VAL A 142 -9.21 2.17 17.38
CA VAL A 142 -10.22 2.41 18.41
C VAL A 142 -9.60 1.84 19.66
N PHE A 143 -8.92 2.68 20.44
CA PHE A 143 -8.73 2.40 21.85
C PHE A 143 -10.13 2.40 22.43
N THR A 144 -10.78 1.24 22.46
CA THR A 144 -11.94 1.08 23.33
C THR A 144 -11.43 1.34 24.74
N VAL A 145 -12.24 2.00 25.57
CA VAL A 145 -11.89 2.24 26.97
C VAL A 145 -11.47 0.93 27.64
N ASP A 146 -12.16 -0.16 27.30
CA ASP A 146 -11.86 -1.52 27.76
C ASP A 146 -10.45 -2.03 27.36
N ALA A 147 -9.97 -1.70 26.15
CA ALA A 147 -8.62 -2.09 25.71
C ALA A 147 -7.54 -1.27 26.44
N LEU A 148 -7.83 -0.02 26.79
CA LEU A 148 -6.96 0.83 27.58
C LEU A 148 -6.87 0.32 29.03
N ASP A 149 -8.02 -0.06 29.60
CA ASP A 149 -8.10 -0.59 30.96
C ASP A 149 -7.35 -1.92 31.08
N HIS A 150 -7.48 -2.82 30.10
CA HIS A 150 -6.71 -4.06 30.07
C HIS A 150 -5.20 -3.82 29.98
N ALA A 151 -4.77 -2.92 29.10
CA ALA A 151 -3.35 -2.58 28.97
C ALA A 151 -2.79 -1.91 30.24
N LEU A 152 -3.60 -1.11 30.94
CA LEU A 152 -3.20 -0.47 32.20
C LEU A 152 -3.08 -1.50 33.34
N ILE A 153 -3.96 -2.50 33.39
CA ILE A 153 -3.87 -3.59 34.36
C ILE A 153 -2.57 -4.39 34.11
N GLU A 154 -2.31 -4.78 32.86
CA GLU A 154 -1.12 -5.56 32.51
C GLU A 154 0.17 -4.78 32.82
N ALA A 155 0.22 -3.48 32.51
CA ALA A 155 1.37 -2.64 32.84
C ALA A 155 1.60 -2.52 34.35
N ARG A 156 0.53 -2.46 35.17
CA ARG A 156 0.64 -2.43 36.64
C ARG A 156 1.17 -3.76 37.20
N GLU A 157 0.73 -4.88 36.65
CA GLU A 157 1.23 -6.20 37.04
C GLU A 157 2.70 -6.37 36.69
N GLN A 158 3.13 -5.88 35.52
CA GLN A 158 4.54 -5.89 35.14
C GLN A 158 5.40 -5.01 36.05
N LEU A 159 4.92 -3.81 36.40
CA LEU A 159 5.61 -2.94 37.36
C LEU A 159 5.74 -3.60 38.74
N ALA A 160 4.67 -4.20 39.25
CA ALA A 160 4.71 -4.91 40.53
C ALA A 160 5.67 -6.12 40.50
N ALA A 161 5.76 -6.82 39.38
CA ALA A 161 6.71 -7.93 39.21
C ALA A 161 8.16 -7.44 39.19
N ILE A 162 8.44 -6.30 38.57
CA ILE A 162 9.77 -5.67 38.55
C ILE A 162 10.14 -5.19 39.96
N GLU A 163 9.23 -4.50 40.66
CA GLU A 163 9.46 -4.04 42.03
C GLU A 163 9.69 -5.20 43.00
N ALA A 164 9.00 -6.33 42.81
CA ALA A 164 9.23 -7.54 43.59
C ALA A 164 10.62 -8.14 43.33
N GLN A 165 11.07 -8.18 42.07
CA GLN A 165 12.41 -8.64 41.71
C GLN A 165 13.51 -7.74 42.29
N ASP A 166 13.32 -6.42 42.24
CA ASP A 166 14.27 -5.46 42.83
C ASP A 166 14.33 -5.57 44.37
N SER A 167 13.23 -5.97 45.02
CA SER A 167 13.20 -6.18 46.48
C SER A 167 13.90 -7.46 46.94
N GLU A 168 14.04 -8.47 46.06
CA GLU A 168 14.76 -9.72 46.35
C GLU A 168 16.29 -9.57 46.15
N ASP A 169 16.73 -8.73 45.19
CA ASP A 169 18.15 -8.48 44.93
C ASP A 169 18.81 -7.46 45.89
N GLY A 170 18.02 -6.65 46.59
CA GLY A 170 18.52 -5.65 47.56
C GLY A 170 18.91 -6.19 48.95
N GLY A 171 18.79 -7.50 49.20
CA GLY A 171 18.90 -8.12 50.52
C GLY A 171 20.30 -8.55 50.99
N ALA A 172 21.38 -8.17 50.31
CA ALA A 172 22.73 -8.67 50.64
C ALA A 172 23.78 -7.56 50.78
N GLU A 173 23.64 -6.71 51.80
CA GLU A 173 24.78 -5.98 52.36
C GLU A 173 24.73 -6.02 53.90
N SER A 174 25.39 -7.02 54.49
CA SER A 174 25.79 -6.96 55.90
C SER A 174 27.22 -6.39 55.96
N PRO A 175 27.49 -5.37 56.78
CA PRO A 175 28.80 -4.75 56.83
C PRO A 175 29.81 -5.67 57.55
N PRO A 176 31.09 -5.67 57.14
CA PRO A 176 32.11 -6.50 57.78
C PRO A 176 32.49 -5.91 59.14
N GLY A 177 32.31 -6.70 60.20
CA GLY A 177 32.78 -6.44 61.56
C GLY A 177 33.42 -7.69 62.15
#